data_AF-A0A7C2R7B5-F1
#
_entry.id   AF-A0A7C2R7B5-F1
#
_cell.length_a   1.000
_cell.length_b   1.000
_cell.length_c   1.000
_cell.angle_alpha   90.00
_cell.angle_beta   90.00
_cell.angle_gamma   90.00
#
_symmetry.space_group_name_H-M   'P 1'
#
loop_
_entity.id
_entity.type
_entity.pdbx_description
1 polymer ?
#
loop_
_entity_poly.entity_id
_entity_poly.type
_entity_poly.pdbx_seq_one_letter_code
_entity_poly.pdbx_strand_id
1 'polypeptide(L)' 'MDCNIRLDIADMNFEDNFFDVIICTHVLEHVKDDQKAISELFRVLKPGGEAIL' A
#
# COMPACT_ATOMS: atom_id res chain seq x y z
N MET A 1 1.63 -14.84 15.26
CA MET A 1 1.08 -13.84 14.34
C MET A 1 1.92 -13.94 13.09
N ASP A 2 1.38 -14.51 12.01
CA ASP A 2 2.09 -14.51 10.74
C ASP A 2 2.23 -13.07 10.29
N CYS A 3 3.46 -12.59 10.17
CA CYS A 3 3.79 -11.23 9.74
C CYS A 3 3.78 -11.09 8.21
N ASN A 4 3.44 -12.16 7.48
CA ASN A 4 3.49 -12.21 6.03
C ASN A 4 2.10 -12.43 5.46
N ILE A 5 1.55 -11.38 4.86
CA ILE A 5 0.32 -11.45 4.06
C ILE A 5 0.73 -11.41 2.60
N ARG A 6 0.19 -12.32 1.79
CA ARG A 6 0.33 -12.26 0.33
C ARG A 6 -0.79 -11.39 -0.23
N LEU A 7 -0.42 -10.31 -0.91
CA LEU A 7 -1.35 -9.33 -1.48
C LEU A 7 -0.83 -8.78 -2.81
N ASP A 8 -1.72 -8.13 -3.57
CA ASP A 8 -1.37 -7.27 -4.69
C ASP A 8 -1.46 -5.81 -4.21
N ILE A 9 -0.38 -5.05 -4.39
CA ILE A 9 -0.32 -3.65 -3.95
C ILE A 9 -1.24 -2.73 -4.76
N ALA A 10 -1.68 -3.16 -5.95
CA ALA A 10 -2.62 -2.44 -6.79
C ALA A 10 -4.08 -2.86 -6.59
N ASP A 11 -4.36 -3.79 -5.67
CA ASP A 11 -5.69 -4.27 -5.32
C ASP A 11 -5.66 -4.93 -3.93
N MET A 12 -5.76 -4.10 -2.89
CA MET A 12 -5.62 -4.53 -1.51
C MET A 12 -6.99 -4.72 -0.87
N ASN A 13 -7.22 -5.90 -0.28
CA ASN A 13 -8.45 -6.20 0.44
C ASN A 13 -8.46 -5.62 1.87
N PHE A 14 -8.20 -4.32 1.98
CA PHE A 14 -8.33 -3.51 3.18
C PHE A 14 -9.33 -2.38 2.93
N GLU A 15 -9.99 -1.94 3.99
CA GLU A 15 -10.87 -0.78 3.95
C GLU A 15 -10.08 0.51 3.64
N ASP A 16 -10.80 1.56 3.24
CA ASP A 16 -10.19 2.89 3.11
C ASP A 16 -9.68 3.35 4.48
N ASN A 17 -8.57 4.09 4.52
CA ASN A 17 -8.02 4.65 5.75
C ASN A 17 -7.74 3.57 6.83
N PHE A 18 -7.16 2.44 6.44
CA PHE A 18 -6.90 1.32 7.33
C PHE A 18 -5.54 1.43 8.06
N PHE A 19 -4.49 1.85 7.36
CA PHE A 19 -3.12 1.92 7.90
C PHE A 19 -2.73 3.33 8.34
N ASP A 20 -2.02 3.42 9.46
CA ASP A 20 -1.41 4.67 9.93
C ASP A 20 -0.08 4.97 9.24
N VAL A 21 0.69 3.92 8.91
CA VAL A 21 2.01 4.01 8.27
C VAL A 21 2.17 2.91 7.22
N ILE A 22 2.75 3.27 6.07
CA ILE A 22 3.12 2.35 4.98
C ILE A 22 4.60 2.51 4.68
N ILE A 23 5.33 1.40 4.55
CA ILE A 23 6.73 1.36 4.09
C ILE A 23 6.78 0.46 2.85
N CYS A 24 7.13 1.04 1.71
CA CYS A 24 7.11 0.39 0.40
C CYS A 24 8.47 0.53 -0.29
N THR A 25 9.48 -0.21 0.16
CA THR A 25 10.86 -0.08 -0.37
C THR A 25 11.13 -1.09 -1.48
N HIS A 26 11.65 -0.64 -2.62
CA HIS A 26 12.06 -1.50 -3.74
C HIS A 26 10.93 -2.38 -4.31
N VAL A 27 9.69 -1.90 -4.27
CA VAL A 27 8.51 -2.62 -4.80
C VAL A 27 7.99 -1.97 -6.07
N LEU A 28 7.82 -0.64 -6.08
CA LEU A 28 7.13 0.08 -7.16
C LEU A 28 7.79 -0.12 -8.53
N GLU A 29 9.12 -0.29 -8.59
CA GLU A 29 9.85 -0.52 -9.84
C GLU A 29 9.50 -1.84 -10.53
N HIS A 30 8.87 -2.77 -9.81
CA HIS A 30 8.43 -4.07 -10.34
C HIS A 30 6.93 -4.09 -10.64
N VAL A 31 6.19 -3.04 -10.28
CA VAL A 31 4.75 -2.93 -10.52
C VAL A 31 4.50 -2.47 -11.95
N LYS A 32 3.63 -3.18 -12.67
CA LYS A 32 3.28 -2.87 -14.07
C LYS A 32 2.52 -1.54 -14.21
N ASP A 33 1.64 -1.25 -13.25
CA ASP A 33 0.84 -0.03 -13.16
C ASP A 33 1.08 0.60 -11.78
N ASP A 34 2.20 1.32 -11.68
CA ASP A 34 2.65 1.97 -10.46
C ASP A 34 1.68 3.08 -9.99
N GLN A 35 1.03 3.77 -10.92
CA GLN A 35 0.00 4.76 -10.60
C GLN A 35 -1.19 4.14 -9.88
N LYS A 36 -1.65 2.97 -10.34
CA LYS A 36 -2.72 2.23 -9.64
C LYS A 36 -2.27 1.80 -8.25
N ALA A 37 -1.04 1.30 -8.11
CA ALA A 37 -0.49 0.92 -6.81
C ALA A 37 -0.38 2.12 -5.86
N ILE A 38 0.13 3.26 -6.30
CA ILE A 38 0.22 4.48 -5.49
C ILE A 38 -1.18 4.97 -5.07
N SER A 39 -2.15 4.91 -5.99
CA SER A 39 -3.55 5.26 -5.68
C SER A 39 -4.14 4.33 -4.61
N GLU A 40 -3.83 3.04 -4.68
CA GLU A 40 -4.29 2.05 -3.73
C GLU A 40 -3.61 2.19 -2.36
N LEU A 41 -2.30 2.47 -2.33
CA LEU A 41 -1.57 2.84 -1.13
C LEU A 41 -2.19 4.08 -0.46
N PHE A 42 -2.54 5.10 -1.25
CA PHE A 42 -3.18 6.31 -0.72
C PHE A 42 -4.59 6.02 -0.18
N ARG A 43 -5.38 5.16 -0.85
CA ARG A 43 -6.72 4.76 -0.40
C ARG A 43 -6.70 4.11 0.98
N VAL A 44 -5.76 3.19 1.21
CA VAL A 44 -5.66 2.46 2.47
C VAL A 44 -4.91 3.23 3.56
N LEU A 45 -4.25 4.35 3.24
CA LEU A 45 -3.60 5.22 4.21
C LEU A 45 -4.63 6.14 4.86
N LYS A 46 -4.60 6.26 6.19
CA LYS A 46 -5.47 7.19 6.92
C LYS A 46 -5.19 8.65 6.54
N PRO A 47 -6.17 9.57 6.71
CA PRO A 47 -5.89 10.99 6.57
C PRO A 47 -4.87 11.41 7.63
N GLY A 48 -3.74 11.96 7.19
CA GLY A 48 -2.60 12.29 8.07
C GLY A 48 -1.66 11.12 8.39
N GLY A 49 -1.88 9.94 7.80
CA GLY A 49 -0.92 8.84 7.82
C GLY A 49 0.32 9.12 6.96
N GLU A 50 1.37 8.33 7.16
CA GLU A 50 2.64 8.50 6.46
C GLU A 50 2.94 7.32 5.53
N ALA A 51 3.39 7.61 4.31
CA ALA A 51 3.90 6.61 3.38
C ALA A 51 5.35 6.92 3.02
N ILE A 52 6.23 5.93 3.21
CA ILE A 52 7.63 5.97 2.78
C ILE A 52 7.74 5.01 1.60
N LEU A 53 8.02 5.55 0.41
CA LEU A 53 8.09 4.84 -0.87
C LEU A 53 9.53 4.80 -1.39
#